data_AF-E9GES9-F1
#
_entry.id   AF-E9GES9-F1
#
_cell.length_a   1.000
_cell.length_b   1.000
_cell.length_c   1.000
_cell.angle_alpha   90.00
_cell.angle_beta   90.00
_cell.angle_gamma   90.00
#
_symmetry.space_group_name_H-M   'P 1'
#
loop_
_entity.id
_entity.type
_entity.pdbx_description
1 polymer ?
#
loop_
_entity_poly.entity_id
_entity_poly.type
_entity_poly.pdbx_seq_one_letter_code
_entity_poly.pdbx_strand_id
1 'polypeptide(L)'
;MSESGTTSGDQCSRTNIRGSRATSRNASLQSSREDLSNNSVLSSGLKQTDCSASSKAEDSPVDKGENSSTVIECAVCLQTCIHPVKLPCSHIFCYLCVKGVAFQSKRCAMCRQEIPSDFLIHPQLLDRTQLEKESTLEDGYQWFYEGRNGWWQYDDRTAVDLEQNYKRGERTFEMVIAGASYVIDFQQLIQFPKHRAGRIRKIKRSAASFPILGVAGIRL
;
A
#
# COMPACT_ATOMS: atom_id res chain seq x y z
N MET A 1 62.73 -18.52 41.26
CA MET A 1 62.69 -19.22 39.95
C MET A 1 63.01 -18.19 38.89
N SER A 2 63.73 -18.62 37.85
CA SER A 2 64.46 -17.77 36.90
C SER A 2 63.62 -16.74 36.15
N GLU A 3 64.14 -15.52 36.02
CA GLU A 3 63.67 -14.51 35.05
C GLU A 3 64.71 -14.36 33.92
N SER A 4 64.25 -14.43 32.68
CA SER A 4 65.05 -14.14 31.48
C SER A 4 64.10 -13.93 30.29
N GLY A 5 64.13 -12.77 29.64
CA GLY A 5 63.20 -12.47 28.54
C GLY A 5 63.24 -11.04 27.99
N THR A 6 64.35 -10.68 27.36
CA THR A 6 64.48 -9.59 26.35
C THR A 6 63.42 -9.71 25.23
N THR A 7 63.04 -8.70 24.43
CA THR A 7 63.77 -7.53 23.85
C THR A 7 62.78 -6.59 23.13
N SER A 8 63.16 -5.31 22.90
CA SER A 8 62.74 -4.38 21.81
C SER A 8 61.22 -4.12 21.56
N GLY A 9 60.74 -2.90 21.29
CA GLY A 9 61.40 -1.62 21.00
C GLY A 9 61.17 -1.18 19.55
N ASP A 10 60.23 -0.26 19.30
CA ASP A 10 60.45 0.88 18.39
C ASP A 10 59.37 1.96 18.47
N GLN A 11 59.74 3.19 18.15
CA GLN A 11 58.93 4.41 18.29
C GLN A 11 58.44 4.92 16.93
N CYS A 12 57.20 5.41 16.82
CA CYS A 12 56.75 6.18 15.66
C CYS A 12 56.62 7.66 16.02
N SER A 13 57.39 8.53 15.35
CA SER A 13 57.40 9.98 15.57
C SER A 13 56.90 10.75 14.34
N ARG A 14 55.97 11.68 14.60
CA ARG A 14 55.69 12.96 13.91
C ARG A 14 56.04 13.11 12.41
N THR A 15 55.07 13.61 11.66
CA THR A 15 55.30 14.86 10.88
C THR A 15 54.00 15.63 10.65
N ASN A 16 54.14 16.94 10.41
CA ASN A 16 53.07 17.93 10.36
C ASN A 16 53.13 18.62 8.99
N ILE A 17 52.01 18.79 8.27
CA ILE A 17 51.96 19.63 7.05
C ILE A 17 50.78 20.60 7.13
N ARG A 18 51.02 21.84 6.69
CA ARG A 18 50.08 22.98 6.73
C ARG A 18 49.35 23.18 5.39
N GLY A 19 48.11 23.68 5.46
CA GLY A 19 47.38 24.38 4.39
C GLY A 19 46.04 24.84 4.94
N SER A 20 45.83 26.12 5.30
CA SER A 20 45.59 27.32 4.46
C SER A 20 44.09 27.65 4.32
N ARG A 21 43.72 28.90 4.64
CA ARG A 21 42.34 29.43 4.74
C ARG A 21 41.78 29.93 3.40
N ALA A 22 40.48 29.75 3.17
CA ALA A 22 39.59 30.67 2.44
C ALA A 22 38.10 30.31 2.73
N THR A 23 37.42 31.00 3.65
CA THR A 23 36.41 32.06 3.40
C THR A 23 35.10 31.65 2.69
N SER A 24 34.03 31.72 3.47
CA SER A 24 32.59 31.72 3.14
C SER A 24 32.16 32.34 1.80
N ARG A 25 31.11 31.76 1.20
CA ARG A 25 30.01 32.54 0.58
C ARG A 25 28.67 31.79 0.63
N ASN A 26 27.66 32.50 1.12
CA ASN A 26 26.27 32.09 1.18
C ASN A 26 25.58 32.46 -0.15
N ALA A 27 24.63 31.68 -0.65
CA ALA A 27 23.80 32.05 -1.80
C ALA A 27 22.37 31.51 -1.65
N SER A 28 21.49 32.38 -1.14
CA SER A 28 20.04 32.21 -1.16
C SER A 28 19.46 33.37 -1.96
N LEU A 29 18.66 33.09 -2.98
CA LEU A 29 17.92 34.11 -3.73
C LEU A 29 16.51 33.59 -4.03
N GLN A 30 15.52 34.33 -3.54
CA GLN A 30 14.11 34.19 -3.89
C GLN A 30 13.72 35.26 -4.91
N SER A 31 12.69 34.94 -5.69
CA SER A 31 11.67 35.90 -6.17
C SER A 31 12.11 37.08 -7.06
N SER A 32 11.65 37.04 -8.31
CA SER A 32 11.03 38.21 -8.94
C SER A 32 9.69 37.80 -9.56
N ARG A 33 8.64 38.57 -9.26
CA ARG A 33 7.35 38.56 -9.95
C ARG A 33 7.39 39.63 -11.03
N GLU A 34 6.78 39.38 -12.17
CA GLU A 34 6.17 40.44 -12.98
C GLU A 34 4.74 40.03 -13.32
N ASP A 35 3.81 40.95 -13.05
CA ASP A 35 2.39 40.87 -13.37
C ASP A 35 2.08 41.81 -14.57
N LEU A 36 0.84 41.76 -15.06
CA LEU A 36 0.19 42.62 -16.08
C LEU A 36 0.33 42.15 -17.55
N SER A 37 -0.68 42.29 -18.41
CA SER A 37 -2.13 42.45 -18.21
C SER A 37 -2.84 42.32 -19.57
N ASN A 38 -4.03 41.69 -19.57
CA ASN A 38 -5.13 41.87 -20.54
C ASN A 38 -4.85 41.90 -22.06
N ASN A 39 -5.58 41.03 -22.78
CA ASN A 39 -6.62 41.60 -23.64
C ASN A 39 -7.86 40.71 -23.77
N SER A 40 -9.01 41.38 -23.80
CA SER A 40 -10.35 40.86 -24.11
C SER A 40 -10.74 41.39 -25.51
N VAL A 41 -11.82 41.03 -26.22
CA VAL A 41 -13.14 40.44 -25.90
C VAL A 41 -13.77 39.82 -27.17
N LEU A 42 -14.82 38.98 -26.98
CA LEU A 42 -16.02 38.80 -27.84
C LEU A 42 -15.94 38.21 -29.28
N SER A 43 -16.56 37.04 -29.45
CA SER A 43 -17.88 36.87 -30.13
C SER A 43 -18.35 35.42 -29.92
N SER A 44 -19.47 35.12 -29.25
CA SER A 44 -20.89 35.45 -29.50
C SER A 44 -21.53 34.66 -30.65
N GLY A 45 -22.27 33.58 -30.34
CA GLY A 45 -23.35 33.10 -31.21
C GLY A 45 -23.71 31.60 -31.15
N LEU A 46 -24.99 31.32 -30.88
CA LEU A 46 -25.73 30.06 -31.12
C LEU A 46 -25.37 28.85 -30.22
N LYS A 47 -26.29 27.95 -29.84
CA LYS A 47 -27.78 27.96 -29.79
C LYS A 47 -28.20 26.88 -28.78
N GLN A 48 -29.36 27.05 -28.12
CA GLN A 48 -29.99 25.94 -27.39
C GLN A 48 -30.43 24.85 -28.37
N THR A 49 -30.18 23.58 -28.01
CA THR A 49 -30.80 22.41 -28.65
C THR A 49 -31.12 21.38 -27.58
N ASP A 50 -32.41 21.25 -27.24
CA ASP A 50 -32.92 20.02 -26.64
C ASP A 50 -32.82 18.87 -27.66
N CYS A 51 -32.47 17.67 -27.20
CA CYS A 51 -32.69 16.45 -27.95
C CYS A 51 -33.23 15.34 -27.04
N SER A 52 -34.51 15.02 -27.25
CA SER A 52 -35.16 13.81 -26.75
C SER A 52 -35.14 12.71 -27.82
N ALA A 53 -35.47 11.48 -27.41
CA ALA A 53 -35.58 10.26 -28.22
C ALA A 53 -34.23 9.63 -28.64
N SER A 54 -34.07 8.30 -28.67
CA SER A 54 -34.87 7.20 -28.09
C SER A 54 -34.02 5.93 -28.12
N SER A 55 -34.07 5.11 -27.07
CA SER A 55 -33.58 3.72 -27.12
C SER A 55 -34.63 2.78 -26.53
N LYS A 56 -35.08 1.83 -27.35
CA LYS A 56 -35.89 0.69 -26.91
C LYS A 56 -34.96 -0.46 -26.52
N ALA A 57 -35.25 -1.07 -25.38
CA ALA A 57 -34.88 -2.44 -25.00
C ALA A 57 -35.99 -2.88 -24.03
N GLU A 58 -36.99 -3.62 -24.50
CA GLU A 58 -37.00 -5.10 -24.50
C GLU A 58 -36.96 -5.67 -23.07
N ASP A 59 -38.16 -5.91 -22.55
CA ASP A 59 -38.44 -6.58 -21.28
C ASP A 59 -38.40 -8.10 -21.47
N SER A 60 -37.74 -8.83 -20.57
CA SER A 60 -37.69 -10.29 -20.58
C SER A 60 -37.59 -10.84 -19.13
N PRO A 61 -38.49 -11.74 -18.70
CA PRO A 61 -38.56 -12.18 -17.29
C PRO A 61 -37.88 -13.53 -17.02
N VAL A 62 -36.71 -13.52 -16.39
CA VAL A 62 -35.92 -14.70 -15.93
C VAL A 62 -35.04 -14.26 -14.74
N ASP A 63 -34.92 -14.92 -13.57
CA ASP A 63 -35.77 -15.90 -12.87
C ASP A 63 -35.46 -15.81 -11.33
N LYS A 64 -36.12 -16.59 -10.48
CA LYS A 64 -35.93 -16.60 -9.01
C LYS A 64 -34.78 -17.50 -8.56
N GLY A 65 -33.66 -16.94 -8.12
CA GLY A 65 -32.60 -17.75 -7.49
C GLY A 65 -31.38 -17.03 -6.92
N GLU A 66 -31.40 -15.71 -6.75
CA GLU A 66 -30.17 -14.97 -6.44
C GLU A 66 -29.93 -14.81 -4.94
N ASN A 67 -28.89 -15.48 -4.43
CA ASN A 67 -28.27 -15.13 -3.15
C ASN A 67 -27.49 -13.82 -3.33
N SER A 68 -28.21 -12.69 -3.31
CA SER A 68 -27.71 -11.34 -3.57
C SER A 68 -26.62 -10.92 -2.57
N SER A 69 -25.37 -11.28 -2.87
CA SER A 69 -24.20 -10.67 -2.25
C SER A 69 -24.11 -9.23 -2.75
N THR A 70 -24.66 -8.30 -1.97
CA THR A 70 -24.59 -6.87 -2.28
C THR A 70 -23.15 -6.45 -2.45
N VAL A 71 -22.78 -6.00 -3.65
CA VAL A 71 -21.42 -5.56 -3.96
C VAL A 71 -21.18 -4.22 -3.28
N ILE A 72 -20.41 -4.22 -2.18
CA ILE A 72 -20.12 -3.00 -1.41
C ILE A 72 -18.85 -2.36 -1.97
N GLU A 73 -18.94 -1.12 -2.43
CA GLU A 73 -17.78 -0.34 -2.88
C GLU A 73 -17.10 0.42 -1.72
N CYS A 74 -15.77 0.55 -1.80
CA CYS A 74 -14.96 1.22 -0.80
C CYS A 74 -14.68 2.67 -1.20
N ALA A 75 -15.23 3.65 -0.47
CA ALA A 75 -15.02 5.08 -0.75
C ALA A 75 -13.58 5.60 -0.54
N VAL A 76 -12.61 4.74 -0.18
CA VAL A 76 -11.18 5.08 -0.09
C VAL A 76 -10.38 4.66 -1.33
N CYS A 77 -10.71 3.52 -1.94
CA CYS A 77 -10.02 3.03 -3.15
C CYS A 77 -10.90 2.97 -4.40
N LEU A 78 -12.18 3.32 -4.30
CA LEU A 78 -13.16 3.38 -5.39
C LEU A 78 -13.28 2.04 -6.16
N GLN A 79 -13.20 0.94 -5.40
CA GLN A 79 -13.26 -0.44 -5.89
C GLN A 79 -14.06 -1.29 -4.89
N THR A 80 -14.54 -2.46 -5.31
CA THR A 80 -15.21 -3.44 -4.44
C THR A 80 -14.42 -3.70 -3.16
N CYS A 81 -15.13 -3.78 -2.03
CA CYS A 81 -14.54 -4.02 -0.72
C CYS A 81 -13.90 -5.41 -0.63
N ILE A 82 -12.65 -5.46 -0.18
CA ILE A 82 -11.98 -6.70 0.21
C ILE A 82 -11.92 -6.76 1.73
N HIS A 83 -12.45 -7.84 2.29
CA HIS A 83 -12.72 -8.01 3.72
C HIS A 83 -13.42 -6.76 4.29
N PRO A 84 -14.70 -6.52 3.89
CA PRO A 84 -15.45 -5.34 4.31
C PRO A 84 -15.55 -5.28 5.84
N VAL A 85 -15.17 -4.13 6.41
CA VAL A 85 -15.28 -3.86 7.84
C VAL A 85 -16.16 -2.64 8.11
N LYS A 86 -16.99 -2.75 9.15
CA LYS A 86 -17.87 -1.67 9.63
C LYS A 86 -17.16 -0.88 10.73
N LEU A 87 -17.03 0.43 10.57
CA LEU A 87 -16.58 1.31 11.65
C LEU A 87 -17.72 1.56 12.67
N PRO A 88 -17.41 2.00 13.90
CA PRO A 88 -18.43 2.41 14.88
C PRO A 88 -19.37 3.51 14.35
N CYS A 89 -18.90 4.34 13.42
CA CYS A 89 -19.67 5.34 12.69
C CYS A 89 -20.54 4.79 11.55
N SER A 90 -20.82 3.48 11.55
CA SER A 90 -21.55 2.66 10.56
C SER A 90 -21.02 2.59 9.12
N HIS A 91 -20.07 3.44 8.72
CA HIS A 91 -19.43 3.42 7.39
C HIS A 91 -18.58 2.15 7.17
N ILE A 92 -18.53 1.69 5.91
CA ILE A 92 -17.90 0.42 5.51
C ILE A 92 -16.79 0.68 4.49
N PHE A 93 -15.67 -0.02 4.64
CA PHE A 93 -14.50 0.06 3.75
C PHE A 93 -13.75 -1.29 3.70
N CYS A 94 -12.78 -1.46 2.81
CA CYS A 94 -11.81 -2.56 2.90
C CYS A 94 -11.02 -2.49 4.22
N TYR A 95 -10.72 -3.62 4.84
CA TYR A 95 -9.86 -3.66 6.04
C TYR A 95 -8.52 -2.95 5.84
N LEU A 96 -7.82 -3.17 4.72
CA LEU A 96 -6.54 -2.52 4.42
C LEU A 96 -6.67 -1.00 4.18
N CYS A 97 -7.81 -0.54 3.68
CA CYS A 97 -8.10 0.90 3.55
C CYS A 97 -8.28 1.56 4.92
N VAL A 98 -9.07 0.96 5.81
CA VAL A 98 -9.20 1.44 7.20
C VAL A 98 -7.85 1.43 7.90
N LYS A 99 -7.05 0.37 7.73
CA LYS A 99 -5.70 0.24 8.29
C LYS A 99 -4.77 1.37 7.84
N GLY A 100 -4.80 1.74 6.56
CA GLY A 100 -4.04 2.89 6.05
C GLY A 100 -4.50 4.22 6.64
N VAL A 101 -5.82 4.48 6.63
CA VAL A 101 -6.42 5.70 7.20
C VAL A 101 -6.15 5.81 8.71
N ALA A 102 -6.19 4.70 9.45
CA ALA A 102 -5.89 4.63 10.88
C ALA A 102 -4.42 4.92 11.20
N PHE A 103 -3.49 4.60 10.30
CA PHE A 103 -2.07 5.00 10.46
C PHE A 103 -1.80 6.47 10.11
N GLN A 104 -2.65 7.10 9.29
CA GLN A 104 -2.44 8.48 8.83
C GLN A 104 -3.23 9.51 9.65
N SER A 105 -4.56 9.38 9.71
CA SER A 105 -5.46 10.39 10.30
C SER A 105 -6.22 9.91 11.54
N LYS A 106 -6.39 8.58 11.71
CA LYS A 106 -7.26 7.97 12.74
C LYS A 106 -8.73 8.40 12.66
N ARG A 107 -9.21 8.89 11.52
CA ARG A 107 -10.59 9.38 11.35
C ARG A 107 -11.24 8.80 10.11
N CYS A 108 -12.52 8.46 10.20
CA CYS A 108 -13.31 7.93 9.10
C CYS A 108 -13.25 8.85 7.87
N ALA A 109 -13.00 8.28 6.69
CA ALA A 109 -12.87 9.05 5.45
C ALA A 109 -14.16 9.78 5.04
N MET A 110 -15.33 9.30 5.47
CA MET A 110 -16.64 9.87 5.10
C MET A 110 -17.15 10.89 6.14
N CYS A 111 -17.31 10.49 7.41
CA CYS A 111 -17.89 11.37 8.45
C CYS A 111 -16.87 12.02 9.39
N ARG A 112 -15.57 11.73 9.25
CA ARG A 112 -14.48 12.24 10.12
C ARG A 112 -14.62 11.89 11.61
N GLN A 113 -15.49 10.95 11.99
CA GLN A 113 -15.50 10.38 13.36
C GLN A 113 -14.20 9.63 13.64
N GLU A 114 -13.74 9.63 14.88
CA GLU A 114 -12.51 8.94 15.29
C GLU A 114 -12.64 7.41 15.17
N ILE A 115 -11.55 6.76 14.76
CA ILE A 115 -11.42 5.31 14.66
C ILE A 115 -10.73 4.82 15.94
N PRO A 116 -11.38 3.96 16.76
CA PRO A 116 -10.77 3.42 17.97
C PRO A 116 -9.43 2.71 17.70
N SER A 117 -8.47 2.84 18.62
CA SER A 117 -7.11 2.33 18.46
C SER A 117 -7.01 0.79 18.49
N ASP A 118 -7.98 0.13 19.14
CA ASP A 118 -8.17 -1.31 19.23
C ASP A 118 -8.87 -1.92 18.00
N PHE A 119 -9.51 -1.11 17.15
CA PHE A 119 -10.26 -1.58 15.97
C PHE A 119 -9.43 -2.45 15.02
N LEU A 120 -8.13 -2.18 14.88
CA LEU A 120 -7.24 -2.98 14.03
C LEU A 120 -6.88 -4.35 14.63
N ILE A 121 -7.11 -4.54 15.93
CA ILE A 121 -6.93 -5.80 16.67
C ILE A 121 -8.22 -6.62 16.63
N HIS A 122 -9.37 -5.94 16.78
CA HIS A 122 -10.71 -6.55 16.79
C HIS A 122 -11.65 -5.94 15.72
N PRO A 123 -11.38 -6.14 14.42
CA PRO A 123 -12.18 -5.55 13.35
C PRO A 123 -13.58 -6.17 13.27
N GLN A 124 -14.60 -5.33 13.12
CA GLN A 124 -15.98 -5.76 12.84
C GLN A 124 -16.14 -6.06 11.34
N LEU A 125 -15.82 -7.29 10.94
CA LEU A 125 -16.05 -7.79 9.59
C LEU A 125 -17.55 -8.03 9.35
N LEU A 126 -18.03 -7.70 8.16
CA LEU A 126 -19.42 -7.97 7.76
C LEU A 126 -19.64 -9.46 7.47
N ASP A 127 -18.65 -10.11 6.86
CA ASP A 127 -18.69 -11.52 6.48
C ASP A 127 -17.31 -12.12 6.75
N ARG A 128 -17.23 -13.08 7.68
CA ARG A 128 -15.98 -13.79 8.00
C ARG A 128 -15.73 -14.97 7.06
N THR A 129 -16.75 -15.49 6.38
CA THR A 129 -16.60 -16.65 5.47
C THR A 129 -15.71 -16.31 4.27
N GLN A 130 -15.60 -15.03 3.91
CA GLN A 130 -14.64 -14.52 2.92
C GLN A 130 -13.16 -14.70 3.30
N LEU A 131 -12.83 -15.00 4.56
CA LEU A 131 -11.47 -15.34 4.99
C LEU A 131 -11.18 -16.85 4.88
N GLU A 132 -12.23 -17.66 4.92
CA GLU A 132 -12.19 -19.13 4.90
C GLU A 132 -12.32 -19.67 3.47
N LYS A 133 -12.90 -18.89 2.55
CA LYS A 133 -12.88 -19.17 1.12
C LYS A 133 -11.44 -19.14 0.63
N GLU A 134 -11.00 -20.26 0.06
CA GLU A 134 -9.71 -20.35 -0.62
C GLU A 134 -9.74 -19.47 -1.88
N SER A 135 -9.28 -18.22 -1.72
CA SER A 135 -8.82 -17.38 -2.83
C SER A 135 -7.59 -18.04 -3.44
N THR A 136 -7.83 -18.91 -4.41
CA THR A 136 -6.78 -19.59 -5.17
C THR A 136 -6.51 -18.85 -6.46
N LEU A 137 -5.22 -18.77 -6.83
CA LEU A 137 -4.85 -18.53 -8.21
C LEU A 137 -5.24 -19.76 -9.05
N GLU A 138 -5.36 -19.57 -10.37
CA GLU A 138 -5.84 -20.59 -11.33
C GLU A 138 -5.11 -21.95 -11.25
N ASP A 139 -3.87 -21.97 -10.74
CA ASP A 139 -3.04 -23.17 -10.59
C ASP A 139 -2.97 -23.72 -9.14
N GLY A 140 -3.85 -23.24 -8.24
CA GLY A 140 -3.93 -23.70 -6.84
C GLY A 140 -2.87 -23.10 -5.90
N TYR A 141 -2.12 -22.10 -6.37
CA TYR A 141 -1.14 -21.36 -5.56
C TYR A 141 -1.73 -20.09 -4.95
N GLN A 142 -1.02 -19.54 -3.97
CA GLN A 142 -1.31 -18.25 -3.38
C GLN A 142 -0.01 -17.56 -2.91
N TRP A 143 -0.07 -16.24 -2.73
CA TRP A 143 1.04 -15.42 -2.24
C TRP A 143 0.98 -15.14 -0.74
N PHE A 144 2.15 -15.21 -0.10
CA PHE A 144 2.31 -15.06 1.35
C PHE A 144 3.46 -14.12 1.71
N TYR A 145 3.38 -13.48 2.88
CA TYR A 145 4.44 -12.66 3.48
C TYR A 145 4.76 -13.04 4.93
N GLU A 146 6.02 -12.82 5.31
CA GLU A 146 6.54 -13.21 6.61
C GLU A 146 6.00 -12.33 7.76
N GLY A 147 5.36 -12.96 8.72
CA GLY A 147 4.87 -12.39 9.98
C GLY A 147 5.94 -12.35 11.08
N ARG A 148 5.54 -12.26 12.35
CA ARG A 148 6.48 -12.48 13.48
C ARG A 148 6.76 -13.97 13.67
N ASN A 149 5.71 -14.80 13.71
CA ASN A 149 5.77 -16.21 14.11
C ASN A 149 5.06 -17.12 13.09
N GLY A 150 5.25 -16.87 11.78
CA GLY A 150 4.54 -17.59 10.71
C GLY A 150 4.24 -16.70 9.51
N TRP A 151 3.49 -17.26 8.54
CA TRP A 151 3.17 -16.60 7.28
C TRP A 151 1.76 -16.01 7.30
N TRP A 152 1.57 -14.90 6.60
CA TRP A 152 0.26 -14.30 6.32
C TRP A 152 -0.02 -14.41 4.84
N GLN A 153 -1.26 -14.67 4.48
CA GLN A 153 -1.70 -14.55 3.09
C GLN A 153 -1.84 -13.07 2.73
N TYR A 154 -1.53 -12.70 1.49
CA TYR A 154 -1.98 -11.42 0.93
C TYR A 154 -3.49 -11.43 0.70
N ASP A 155 -4.10 -10.24 0.62
CA ASP A 155 -5.44 -10.11 0.09
C ASP A 155 -5.45 -10.37 -1.44
N ASP A 156 -6.60 -10.76 -1.95
CA ASP A 156 -6.82 -11.26 -3.31
C ASP A 156 -6.30 -10.30 -4.39
N ARG A 157 -6.55 -8.99 -4.25
CA ARG A 157 -6.10 -7.96 -5.21
C ARG A 157 -4.58 -7.85 -5.22
N THR A 158 -3.98 -7.72 -4.03
CA THR A 158 -2.52 -7.71 -3.88
C THR A 158 -1.89 -9.00 -4.41
N ALA A 159 -2.52 -10.15 -4.22
CA ALA A 159 -2.04 -11.45 -4.73
C ALA A 159 -2.11 -11.55 -6.26
N VAL A 160 -3.18 -11.04 -6.89
CA VAL A 160 -3.29 -10.95 -8.35
C VAL A 160 -2.22 -10.02 -8.94
N ASP A 161 -1.99 -8.85 -8.34
CA ASP A 161 -0.94 -7.93 -8.79
C ASP A 161 0.47 -8.57 -8.68
N LEU A 162 0.76 -9.26 -7.57
CA LEU A 162 2.00 -10.02 -7.40
C LEU A 162 2.15 -11.09 -8.48
N GLU A 163 1.11 -11.90 -8.70
CA GLU A 163 1.12 -13.00 -9.65
C GLU A 163 1.32 -12.53 -11.11
N GLN A 164 0.67 -11.44 -11.52
CA GLN A 164 0.83 -10.90 -12.87
C GLN A 164 2.24 -10.38 -13.13
N ASN A 165 2.84 -9.66 -12.19
CA ASN A 165 4.21 -9.15 -12.34
C ASN A 165 5.24 -10.29 -12.28
N TYR A 166 5.00 -11.31 -11.43
CA TYR A 166 5.82 -12.53 -11.39
C TYR A 166 5.77 -13.31 -12.71
N LYS A 167 4.57 -13.57 -13.27
CA LYS A 167 4.38 -14.23 -14.57
C LYS A 167 4.99 -13.44 -15.74
N ARG A 168 5.05 -12.10 -15.66
CA ARG A 168 5.73 -11.24 -16.64
C ARG A 168 7.27 -11.29 -16.54
N GLY A 169 7.84 -11.91 -15.50
CA GLY A 169 9.29 -11.96 -15.30
C GLY A 169 9.89 -10.64 -14.80
N GLU A 170 9.07 -9.75 -14.21
CA GLU A 170 9.55 -8.52 -13.59
C GLU A 170 10.54 -8.86 -12.48
N ARG A 171 11.65 -8.10 -12.36
CA ARG A 171 12.64 -8.31 -11.29
C ARG A 171 12.18 -7.68 -9.97
N THR A 172 11.68 -6.46 -10.08
CA THR A 172 11.17 -5.66 -8.96
C THR A 172 9.98 -4.84 -9.44
N PHE A 173 8.99 -4.60 -8.59
CA PHE A 173 7.93 -3.62 -8.87
C PHE A 173 7.48 -2.89 -7.60
N GLU A 174 6.69 -1.83 -7.78
CA GLU A 174 6.17 -1.02 -6.68
C GLU A 174 4.67 -1.21 -6.52
N MET A 175 4.20 -1.28 -5.27
CA MET A 175 2.77 -1.36 -4.97
C MET A 175 2.41 -0.68 -3.63
N VAL A 176 1.15 -0.33 -3.45
CA VAL A 176 0.64 0.32 -2.23
C VAL A 176 -0.07 -0.68 -1.35
N ILE A 177 0.43 -0.90 -0.13
CA ILE A 177 -0.19 -1.79 0.87
C ILE A 177 -0.58 -0.96 2.08
N ALA A 178 -1.87 -0.96 2.42
CA ALA A 178 -2.45 -0.15 3.51
C ALA A 178 -1.98 1.32 3.50
N GLY A 179 -2.05 1.98 2.33
CA GLY A 179 -1.70 3.39 2.18
C GLY A 179 -0.21 3.73 2.28
N ALA A 180 0.69 2.76 2.09
CA ALA A 180 2.14 2.99 2.02
C ALA A 180 2.79 2.22 0.87
N SER A 181 3.76 2.84 0.20
CA SER A 181 4.48 2.26 -0.93
C SER A 181 5.53 1.23 -0.49
N TYR A 182 5.50 0.06 -1.10
CA TYR A 182 6.46 -1.03 -0.96
C TYR A 182 7.12 -1.31 -2.31
N VAL A 183 8.39 -1.71 -2.25
CA VAL A 183 9.09 -2.39 -3.34
C VAL A 183 8.98 -3.89 -3.08
N ILE A 184 8.61 -4.63 -4.11
CA ILE A 184 8.69 -6.09 -4.17
C ILE A 184 9.94 -6.44 -4.98
N ASP A 185 10.75 -7.37 -4.50
CA ASP A 185 11.90 -7.94 -5.20
C ASP A 185 11.69 -9.45 -5.33
N PHE A 186 11.47 -9.90 -6.57
CA PHE A 186 11.24 -11.31 -6.89
C PHE A 186 12.52 -12.13 -6.97
N GLN A 187 13.69 -11.49 -7.17
CA GLN A 187 14.98 -12.18 -7.19
C GLN A 187 15.42 -12.59 -5.78
N GLN A 188 15.17 -11.74 -4.78
CA GLN A 188 15.44 -12.00 -3.37
C GLN A 188 14.23 -12.58 -2.62
N LEU A 189 13.04 -12.58 -3.23
CA LEU A 189 11.75 -12.92 -2.62
C LEU A 189 11.52 -12.15 -1.31
N ILE A 190 11.57 -10.82 -1.39
CA ILE A 190 11.32 -9.91 -0.28
C ILE A 190 10.39 -8.75 -0.66
N GLN A 191 9.73 -8.18 0.35
CA GLN A 191 9.14 -6.85 0.29
C GLN A 191 9.80 -5.91 1.30
N PHE A 192 9.92 -4.63 0.96
CA PHE A 192 10.39 -3.58 1.87
C PHE A 192 9.73 -2.23 1.57
N PRO A 193 9.57 -1.31 2.54
CA PRO A 193 8.95 -0.02 2.28
C PRO A 193 9.86 0.87 1.43
N LYS A 194 9.32 1.57 0.42
CA LYS A 194 10.12 2.38 -0.51
C LYS A 194 10.76 3.62 0.13
N HIS A 195 9.99 4.36 0.93
CA HIS A 195 10.38 5.70 1.39
C HIS A 195 10.77 5.78 2.88
N ARG A 196 10.56 4.70 3.64
CA ARG A 196 10.74 4.68 5.10
C ARG A 196 11.57 3.48 5.50
N ALA A 197 12.55 3.68 6.39
CA ALA A 197 13.21 2.58 7.07
C ALA A 197 12.16 1.73 7.79
N GLY A 198 12.22 0.41 7.64
CA GLY A 198 11.23 -0.49 8.18
C GLY A 198 11.57 -1.95 7.92
N ARG A 199 10.75 -2.84 8.47
CA ARG A 199 10.99 -4.28 8.37
C ARG A 199 10.91 -4.76 6.92
N ILE A 200 12.02 -5.31 6.42
CA ILE A 200 12.06 -6.22 5.27
C ILE A 200 11.35 -7.53 5.67
N ARG A 201 10.48 -8.04 4.81
CA ARG A 201 9.78 -9.33 5.01
C ARG A 201 10.07 -10.22 3.82
N LYS A 202 10.32 -11.50 4.07
CA LYS A 202 10.29 -12.50 3.00
C LYS A 202 8.87 -12.61 2.44
N ILE A 203 8.77 -12.88 1.15
CA ILE A 203 7.53 -13.25 0.46
C ILE A 203 7.72 -14.62 -0.17
N LYS A 204 6.62 -15.29 -0.53
CA LYS A 204 6.68 -16.53 -1.31
C LYS A 204 5.37 -16.81 -2.04
N ARG A 205 5.48 -17.61 -3.10
CA ARG A 205 4.39 -18.32 -3.75
C ARG A 205 4.37 -19.76 -3.23
N SER A 206 3.22 -20.28 -2.81
CA SER A 206 3.08 -21.66 -2.31
C SER A 206 1.66 -22.18 -2.56
N ALA A 207 1.40 -23.47 -2.32
CA ALA A 207 0.04 -24.01 -2.43
C ALA A 207 -0.92 -23.26 -1.48
N ALA A 208 -2.19 -23.11 -1.86
CA ALA A 208 -3.19 -22.41 -1.06
C ALA A 208 -3.38 -23.04 0.34
N SER A 209 -3.23 -24.36 0.45
CA SER A 209 -3.27 -25.14 1.70
C SER A 209 -2.07 -24.92 2.65
N PHE A 210 -1.17 -23.97 2.35
CA PHE A 210 -0.02 -23.68 3.21
C PHE A 210 -0.46 -23.09 4.57
N PRO A 211 0.09 -23.54 5.72
CA PRO A 211 -0.31 -23.03 7.04
C PRO A 211 -0.06 -21.53 7.24
N ILE A 212 -1.13 -20.77 7.54
CA ILE A 212 -1.10 -19.32 7.75
C ILE A 212 -1.61 -18.88 9.12
N LEU A 213 -1.21 -17.65 9.50
CA LEU A 213 -1.74 -16.91 10.66
C LEU A 213 -3.04 -16.14 10.33
N GLY A 214 -3.42 -16.10 9.06
CA GLY A 214 -4.57 -15.38 8.52
C GLY A 214 -4.24 -14.53 7.28
N VAL A 215 -5.18 -13.68 6.87
CA VAL A 215 -5.17 -12.95 5.60
C VAL A 215 -5.03 -11.44 5.83
N ALA A 216 -4.10 -10.77 5.15
CA ALA A 216 -3.87 -9.32 5.20
C ALA A 216 -3.58 -8.70 6.61
N GLY A 217 -3.37 -9.55 7.62
CA GLY A 217 -3.24 -9.17 9.03
C GLY A 217 -4.51 -9.33 9.88
N ILE A 218 -5.58 -9.89 9.30
CA ILE A 218 -6.77 -10.37 10.00
C ILE A 218 -6.50 -11.83 10.40
N ARG A 219 -6.64 -12.16 11.69
CA ARG A 219 -6.50 -13.55 12.16
C ARG A 219 -7.70 -14.39 11.74
N LEU A 220 -7.40 -15.61 11.30
CA LEU A 220 -8.29 -16.76 11.36
C LEU A 220 -8.36 -17.25 12.81
#